data_AF-A0A840ZUU4-F1
#
_entry.id   AF-A0A840ZUU4-F1
#
_cell.length_a   1.000
_cell.length_b   1.000
_cell.length_c   1.000
_cell.angle_alpha   90.00
_cell.angle_beta   90.00
_cell.angle_gamma   90.00
#
_symmetry.space_group_name_H-M   'P 1'
#
loop_
_entity.id
_entity.type
_entity.pdbx_description
1 polymer ?
#
loop_
_entity_poly.entity_id
_entity_poly.type
_entity_poly.pdbx_seq_one_letter_code
_entity_poly.pdbx_strand_id
1 'polypeptide(L)'
;MSEPTSDFRTLSPGFVDALEALAERPGWWRDVLAHPDLILAVRREAVNVYHRGASIFRITYPNGTVTAETHTKYLLRQRQTLVRLDTGGAFAADPTQAVWTHYD
;
A
#
# COMPACT_ATOMS: atom_id res chain seq x y z
N MET A 1 -26.93 21.80 -22.70
CA MET A 1 -26.64 21.88 -21.26
C MET A 1 -25.83 20.63 -20.93
N SER A 2 -24.50 20.72 -20.88
CA SER A 2 -23.65 19.56 -20.61
C SER A 2 -23.69 19.27 -19.11
N GLU A 3 -23.95 18.01 -18.74
CA GLU A 3 -23.88 17.58 -17.34
C GLU A 3 -22.45 17.78 -16.80
N PRO A 4 -22.28 18.19 -15.53
CA PRO A 4 -20.97 18.22 -14.91
C PRO A 4 -20.44 16.80 -14.78
N THR A 5 -19.50 16.42 -15.65
CA THR A 5 -18.74 15.17 -15.52
C THR A 5 -17.99 15.22 -14.19
N SER A 6 -18.40 14.35 -13.29
CA SER A 6 -17.77 14.16 -11.99
C SER A 6 -16.39 13.51 -12.20
N ASP A 7 -15.34 14.32 -12.36
CA ASP A 7 -13.91 13.93 -12.49
C ASP A 7 -13.34 13.17 -11.27
N PHE A 8 -14.19 12.75 -10.33
CA PHE A 8 -13.78 12.15 -9.07
C PHE A 8 -13.32 10.69 -9.20
N ARG A 9 -13.39 10.08 -10.40
CA ARG A 9 -13.09 8.66 -10.66
C ARG A 9 -12.17 8.43 -11.86
N THR A 10 -11.38 9.40 -12.26
CA THR A 10 -10.39 9.21 -13.34
C THR A 10 -8.98 9.11 -12.76
N LEU A 11 -8.16 8.33 -13.45
CA LEU A 11 -6.70 8.43 -13.38
C LEU A 11 -6.26 9.11 -14.67
N SER A 12 -5.25 9.96 -14.60
CA SER A 12 -4.64 10.54 -15.80
C SER A 12 -4.04 9.43 -16.69
N PRO A 13 -3.99 9.63 -18.02
CA PRO A 13 -3.41 8.65 -18.93
C PRO A 13 -1.99 8.24 -18.55
N GLY A 14 -1.13 9.21 -18.19
CA GLY A 14 0.24 8.92 -17.77
C GLY A 14 0.33 8.08 -16.49
N PHE A 15 -0.63 8.19 -15.58
CA PHE A 15 -0.70 7.31 -14.42
C PHE A 15 -1.08 5.88 -14.83
N VAL A 16 -2.09 5.73 -15.71
CA VAL A 16 -2.48 4.41 -16.24
C VAL A 16 -1.31 3.74 -16.97
N ASP A 17 -0.66 4.44 -17.90
CA ASP A 17 0.49 3.93 -18.66
C ASP A 17 1.62 3.48 -17.72
N ALA A 18 1.88 4.24 -16.65
CA ALA A 18 2.91 3.89 -15.67
C ALA A 18 2.53 2.67 -14.82
N LEU A 19 1.25 2.49 -14.48
CA LEU A 19 0.76 1.29 -13.79
C LEU A 19 0.84 0.06 -14.70
N GLU A 20 0.53 0.19 -15.99
CA GLU A 20 0.68 -0.89 -16.98
C GLU A 20 2.15 -1.29 -17.11
N ALA A 21 3.06 -0.33 -17.31
CA ALA A 21 4.50 -0.60 -17.39
C ALA A 21 5.05 -1.26 -16.11
N LEU A 22 4.51 -0.92 -14.94
CA LEU A 22 4.91 -1.53 -13.67
C LEU A 22 4.39 -2.97 -13.53
N ALA A 23 3.23 -3.29 -14.12
CA ALA A 23 2.63 -4.63 -14.06
C ALA A 23 3.45 -5.68 -14.84
N GLU A 24 4.17 -5.24 -15.88
CA GLU A 24 5.05 -6.09 -16.69
C GLU A 24 6.33 -6.53 -15.95
N ARG A 25 6.62 -5.96 -14.79
CA ARG A 25 7.84 -6.23 -14.02
C ARG A 25 7.51 -6.98 -12.73
N PRO A 26 8.37 -7.92 -12.28
CA PRO A 26 8.28 -8.45 -10.92
C PRO A 26 8.33 -7.32 -9.88
N GLY A 27 7.45 -7.40 -8.88
CA GLY A 27 7.40 -6.45 -7.78
C GLY A 27 5.99 -6.27 -7.22
N TRP A 28 5.88 -5.39 -6.23
CA TRP A 28 4.69 -5.21 -5.41
C TRP A 28 3.40 -4.99 -6.19
N TRP A 29 3.46 -4.25 -7.31
CA TRP A 29 2.26 -3.94 -8.06
C TRP A 29 1.72 -5.16 -8.80
N ARG A 30 2.60 -5.97 -9.38
CA ARG A 30 2.21 -7.23 -10.00
C ARG A 30 1.60 -8.19 -8.98
N ASP A 31 2.16 -8.22 -7.77
CA ASP A 31 1.64 -9.07 -6.69
C ASP A 31 0.27 -8.59 -6.18
N VAL A 32 0.05 -7.26 -6.12
CA VAL A 32 -1.28 -6.68 -5.85
C VAL A 32 -2.29 -7.11 -6.92
N LEU A 33 -1.93 -7.02 -8.21
CA LEU A 33 -2.83 -7.41 -9.30
C LEU A 33 -3.10 -8.93 -9.33
N ALA A 34 -2.15 -9.75 -8.88
CA ALA A 34 -2.29 -11.20 -8.83
C ALA A 34 -3.11 -11.69 -7.62
N HIS A 35 -3.31 -10.85 -6.58
CA HIS A 35 -3.96 -11.26 -5.35
C HIS A 35 -5.51 -11.18 -5.45
N PRO A 36 -6.23 -12.32 -5.43
CA PRO A 36 -7.65 -12.36 -5.78
C PRO A 36 -8.58 -11.67 -4.79
N ASP A 37 -8.18 -11.56 -3.52
CA ASP A 37 -9.01 -10.97 -2.46
C ASP A 37 -8.84 -9.44 -2.29
N LEU A 38 -8.06 -8.79 -3.17
CA LEU A 38 -7.87 -7.35 -3.11
C LEU A 38 -8.93 -6.61 -3.92
N ILE A 39 -9.43 -5.51 -3.36
CA ILE A 39 -10.33 -4.59 -4.04
C ILE A 39 -9.57 -3.30 -4.34
N LEU A 40 -9.54 -2.89 -5.61
CA LEU A 40 -8.95 -1.62 -6.03
C LEU A 40 -10.05 -0.59 -6.27
N ALA A 41 -9.91 0.60 -5.70
CA ALA A 41 -10.85 1.69 -5.87
C ALA A 41 -10.14 2.96 -6.35
N VAL A 42 -10.52 3.43 -7.53
CA VAL A 42 -10.07 4.71 -8.09
C VAL A 42 -10.84 5.85 -7.44
N ARG A 43 -10.13 6.80 -6.82
CA ARG A 43 -10.70 8.00 -6.20
C ARG A 43 -9.73 9.16 -6.29
N ARG A 44 -10.14 10.27 -6.91
CA ARG A 44 -9.38 11.54 -6.93
C ARG A 44 -7.92 11.36 -7.35
N GLU A 45 -7.66 10.82 -8.54
CA GLU A 45 -6.30 10.62 -9.06
C GLU A 45 -5.42 9.70 -8.18
N ALA A 46 -6.05 8.71 -7.53
CA ALA A 46 -5.38 7.73 -6.69
C ALA A 46 -6.08 6.36 -6.77
N VAL A 47 -5.33 5.30 -6.50
CA VAL A 47 -5.85 3.94 -6.35
C VAL A 47 -5.71 3.52 -4.89
N ASN A 48 -6.82 3.24 -4.23
CA ASN A 48 -6.81 2.66 -2.88
C ASN A 48 -6.99 1.14 -2.99
N VAL A 49 -6.15 0.40 -2.29
CA VAL A 49 -6.19 -1.06 -2.27
C VAL A 49 -6.74 -1.50 -0.92
N TYR A 50 -7.76 -2.34 -0.95
CA TYR A 50 -8.44 -2.85 0.23
C TYR A 50 -8.29 -4.36 0.34
N HIS A 51 -8.13 -4.83 1.57
CA HIS A 51 -8.25 -6.25 1.92
C HIS A 51 -9.22 -6.38 3.09
N ARG A 52 -10.27 -7.18 2.92
CA ARG A 52 -11.32 -7.41 3.94
C ARG A 52 -11.89 -6.12 4.56
N GLY A 53 -12.15 -5.12 3.71
CA GLY A 53 -12.72 -3.83 4.10
C GLY A 53 -11.73 -2.81 4.67
N ALA A 54 -10.46 -3.19 4.90
CA ALA A 54 -9.43 -2.27 5.37
C ALA A 54 -8.57 -1.75 4.21
N SER A 55 -8.35 -0.43 4.15
CA SER A 55 -7.38 0.16 3.22
C SER A 55 -5.96 -0.25 3.65
N ILE A 56 -5.23 -0.92 2.76
CA ILE A 56 -3.86 -1.40 2.99
C ILE A 56 -2.82 -0.59 2.21
N PHE A 57 -3.16 -0.11 1.01
CA PHE A 57 -2.31 0.79 0.22
C PHE A 57 -3.11 1.97 -0.29
N ARG A 58 -2.41 3.10 -0.44
CA ARG A 58 -2.80 4.17 -1.36
C ARG A 58 -1.70 4.35 -2.38
N ILE A 59 -2.07 4.33 -3.65
CA ILE A 59 -1.16 4.48 -4.79
C ILE A 59 -1.48 5.82 -5.45
N THR A 60 -0.45 6.64 -5.67
CA THR A 60 -0.54 7.97 -6.27
C THR A 60 0.53 8.13 -7.36
N TYR A 61 0.43 9.20 -8.14
CA TYR A 61 1.36 9.50 -9.24
C TYR A 61 1.94 10.92 -9.17
N PRO A 62 2.62 11.28 -8.07
CA PRO A 62 3.28 12.58 -7.98
C PRO A 62 4.44 12.66 -8.98
N ASN A 63 4.53 13.78 -9.71
CA ASN A 63 5.68 14.12 -10.56
C ASN A 63 6.09 13.00 -11.55
N GLY A 64 5.12 12.27 -12.09
CA GLY A 64 5.40 11.25 -13.09
C GLY A 64 5.85 9.89 -12.53
N THR A 65 5.77 9.67 -11.21
CA THR A 65 6.25 8.44 -10.56
C THR A 65 5.15 7.75 -9.76
N VAL A 66 4.90 6.46 -10.03
CA VAL A 66 3.97 5.63 -9.24
C VAL A 66 4.55 5.42 -7.85
N THR A 67 3.83 5.88 -6.83
CA THR A 67 4.22 5.80 -5.42
C THR A 67 3.15 5.09 -4.61
N ALA A 68 3.54 4.10 -3.80
CA ALA A 68 2.66 3.42 -2.88
C ALA A 68 2.96 3.82 -1.43
N GLU A 69 1.92 4.10 -0.66
CA GLU A 69 1.99 4.42 0.75
C GLU A 69 1.14 3.41 1.55
N THR A 70 1.61 3.03 2.73
CA THR A 70 0.88 2.17 3.65
C THR A 70 0.96 2.70 5.07
N HIS A 71 0.03 2.27 5.94
CA HIS A 71 0.14 2.56 7.36
C HIS A 71 1.22 1.68 8.01
N THR A 72 2.06 2.25 8.87
CA THR A 72 3.16 1.55 9.56
C THR A 72 2.71 0.29 10.30
N LYS A 73 1.47 0.23 10.81
CA LYS A 73 0.93 -0.96 11.46
C LYS A 73 0.91 -2.21 10.57
N TYR A 74 0.84 -2.05 9.25
CA TYR A 74 0.91 -3.17 8.29
C TYR A 74 2.34 -3.62 8.00
N LEU A 75 3.34 -2.84 8.42
CA LEU A 75 4.75 -3.22 8.34
C LEU A 75 5.20 -4.01 9.57
N LEU A 76 4.39 -4.12 10.62
CA LEU A 76 4.74 -4.89 11.82
C LEU A 76 4.94 -6.36 11.44
N ARG A 77 6.11 -6.91 11.77
CA ARG A 77 6.41 -8.32 11.57
C ARG A 77 5.56 -9.14 12.54
N GLN A 78 4.80 -10.11 12.04
CA GLN A 78 4.05 -11.05 12.87
C GLN A 78 4.97 -12.11 13.50
N ARG A 79 6.00 -11.67 14.23
CA ARG A 79 6.82 -12.56 15.06
C ARG A 79 6.07 -12.81 16.37
N GLN A 80 5.53 -14.02 16.52
CA GLN A 80 4.87 -14.46 17.74
C GLN A 80 5.93 -14.82 18.80
N THR A 81 6.68 -13.83 19.29
CA THR A 81 7.71 -14.03 20.31
C THR A 81 7.23 -13.49 21.65
N LEU A 82 7.28 -14.33 22.68
CA LEU A 82 7.05 -13.88 24.05
C LEU A 82 8.31 -13.17 24.56
N VAL A 83 8.15 -11.93 25.01
CA VAL A 83 9.23 -11.15 25.65
C VAL A 83 8.89 -10.92 27.13
N ARG A 84 9.91 -10.98 27.99
CA ARG A 84 9.73 -10.68 29.42
C ARG A 84 9.79 -9.18 29.66
N LEU A 85 8.95 -8.71 30.57
CA LEU A 85 9.05 -7.39 31.19
C LEU A 85 10.10 -7.47 32.28
N ASP A 86 11.13 -6.62 32.22
CA ASP A 86 12.14 -6.55 33.26
C ASP A 86 11.67 -5.74 34.48
N THR A 87 12.46 -5.77 35.56
CA THR A 87 12.16 -5.04 36.79
C THR A 87 12.24 -3.52 36.65
N GLY A 88 12.78 -3.01 35.54
CA GLY A 88 12.80 -1.60 35.18
C GLY A 88 11.63 -1.17 34.29
N GLY A 89 10.72 -2.10 33.92
CA GLY A 89 9.55 -1.82 33.10
C GLY A 89 9.82 -1.81 31.59
N ALA A 90 10.96 -2.32 31.13
CA ALA A 90 11.26 -2.46 29.70
C ALA A 90 11.01 -3.89 29.20
N PHE A 91 10.62 -4.02 27.94
CA PHE A 91 10.54 -5.31 27.26
C PHE A 91 11.84 -5.58 26.51
N ALA A 92 12.37 -6.81 26.62
CA ALA A 92 13.53 -7.27 25.86
C ALA A 92 13.19 -7.51 24.38
N ALA A 93 12.93 -6.43 23.64
CA ALA A 93 12.63 -6.44 22.20
C ALA A 93 13.55 -5.46 21.46
N ASP A 94 14.01 -5.86 20.27
CA ASP A 94 14.74 -4.98 19.35
C ASP A 94 13.74 -4.28 18.40
N PRO A 95 13.52 -2.95 18.53
CA PRO A 95 12.57 -2.23 17.70
C PRO A 95 12.95 -2.25 16.21
N THR A 96 14.24 -2.34 15.88
CA THR A 96 14.71 -2.35 14.48
C THR A 96 14.28 -3.62 13.74
N GLN A 97 13.99 -4.67 14.50
CA GLN A 97 13.52 -5.96 14.00
C GLN A 97 12.00 -6.10 14.03
N ALA A 98 11.27 -5.06 14.47
CA ALA A 98 9.82 -5.11 14.64
C ALA A 98 9.04 -4.81 13.34
N VAL A 99 9.66 -4.11 12.38
CA VAL A 99 9.00 -3.67 11.13
C VAL A 99 9.73 -4.16 9.88
N TRP A 100 8.99 -4.32 8.79
CA TRP A 100 9.52 -4.42 7.44
C TRP A 100 9.93 -3.03 6.96
N THR A 101 11.14 -2.93 6.39
CA THR A 101 11.69 -1.68 5.83
C THR A 101 11.90 -1.75 4.32
N HIS A 102 11.76 -2.95 3.74
CA HIS A 102 11.92 -3.23 2.32
C HIS A 102 10.79 -4.16 1.87
N TYR A 103 10.39 -4.03 0.61
CA TYR A 103 9.51 -4.96 -0.07
C TYR A 103 10.41 -5.84 -0.93
N ASP A 104 10.50 -7.13 -0.59
CA ASP A 104 11.33 -8.13 -1.26
C ASP A 104 10.45 -9.13 -2.01
#